data_AF-A0A2V8JDJ4-F1
#
_entry.id   AF-A0A2V8JDJ4-F1
#
_cell.length_a   1.000
_cell.length_b   1.000
_cell.length_c   1.000
_cell.angle_alpha   90.00
_cell.angle_beta   90.00
_cell.angle_gamma   90.00
#
_symmetry.space_group_name_H-M   'P 1'
#
loop_
_entity.id
_entity.type
_entity.pdbx_description
1 polymer ?
#
loop_
_entity_poly.entity_id
_entity_poly.type
_entity_poly.pdbx_seq_one_letter_code
_entity_poly.pdbx_strand_id
1 'polypeptide(L)'
;MTADPAELNVIRQQFARFGSKCRRYAPLYRQVTLAGLRRLLGSGGGGASLDRGLQYDDVRDAWNYYLEHDNKGRGFVLIGHSQGSFILAELIRKEIDGKPVQSRMVSAILPGATLAVPRGKDVGGAFQHVPLCHSASQTGCVITYASFRSTLPPPANTRFGKVTGQNMAAACTNPAALGGGIGDLHAYLSTDGRTITGTTPPKPWVVPERPINTPWVSVPGLLTAQCTSNDNATYLEV
;
A
#
# COMPACT_ATOMS: atom_id res chain seq x y z
N MET A 1 -20.33 11.56 -7.05
CA MET A 1 -19.47 12.06 -5.96
C MET A 1 -18.51 13.08 -6.56
N THR A 2 -18.16 14.13 -5.81
CA THR A 2 -17.17 15.14 -6.21
C THR A 2 -16.02 15.08 -5.22
N ALA A 3 -14.78 15.04 -5.70
CA ALA A 3 -13.61 14.99 -4.84
C ALA A 3 -13.42 16.32 -4.10
N ASP A 4 -13.14 16.24 -2.81
CA ASP A 4 -12.81 17.35 -1.94
C ASP A 4 -11.27 17.52 -1.80
N PRO A 5 -10.80 18.56 -1.08
CA PRO A 5 -9.37 18.79 -0.90
C PRO A 5 -8.60 17.64 -0.22
N ALA A 6 -9.23 16.87 0.67
CA ALA A 6 -8.61 15.74 1.33
C ALA A 6 -8.42 14.57 0.36
N GLU A 7 -9.43 14.25 -0.47
CA GLU A 7 -9.28 13.22 -1.51
C GLU A 7 -8.20 13.61 -2.53
N LEU A 8 -8.17 14.89 -2.94
CA LEU A 8 -7.12 15.39 -3.84
C LEU A 8 -5.72 15.30 -3.21
N ASN A 9 -5.58 15.58 -1.91
CA ASN A 9 -4.32 15.45 -1.19
C ASN A 9 -3.84 13.99 -1.14
N VAL A 10 -4.75 13.03 -0.89
CA VAL A 10 -4.41 11.60 -0.91
C VAL A 10 -3.88 11.17 -2.28
N ILE A 11 -4.55 11.57 -3.37
CA ILE A 11 -4.09 11.29 -4.72
C ILE A 11 -2.72 11.92 -4.99
N ARG A 12 -2.53 13.19 -4.61
CA ARG A 12 -1.26 13.90 -4.74
C ARG A 12 -0.12 13.16 -4.05
N GLN A 13 -0.35 12.67 -2.82
CA GLN A 13 0.67 12.04 -1.98
C GLN A 13 0.99 10.60 -2.39
N GLN A 14 -0.01 9.81 -2.76
CA GLN A 14 0.16 8.35 -2.88
C GLN A 14 0.07 7.82 -4.31
N PHE A 15 -0.60 8.54 -5.22
CA PHE A 15 -0.93 7.99 -6.55
C PHE A 15 -0.41 8.84 -7.72
N ALA A 16 -0.27 10.16 -7.55
CA ALA A 16 -0.03 11.08 -8.66
C ALA A 16 1.25 10.76 -9.45
N ARG A 17 2.32 10.31 -8.78
CA ARG A 17 3.63 9.98 -9.40
C ARG A 17 3.55 8.84 -10.40
N PHE A 18 2.62 7.90 -10.21
CA PHE A 18 2.40 6.81 -11.18
C PHE A 18 1.93 7.33 -12.53
N GLY A 19 1.43 8.58 -12.62
CA GLY A 19 1.08 9.22 -13.88
C GLY A 19 2.25 9.43 -14.85
N SER A 20 3.49 9.32 -14.37
CA SER A 20 4.70 9.35 -15.23
C SER A 20 4.90 8.06 -16.04
N LYS A 21 4.20 6.97 -15.68
CA LYS A 21 4.33 5.64 -16.30
C LYS A 21 2.99 5.02 -16.70
N CYS A 22 1.93 5.32 -15.96
CA CYS A 22 0.62 4.68 -16.06
C CYS A 22 -0.47 5.67 -16.46
N ARG A 23 -1.48 5.18 -17.19
CA ARG A 23 -2.77 5.86 -17.28
C ARG A 23 -3.50 5.67 -15.94
N ARG A 24 -3.84 6.77 -15.28
CA ARG A 24 -4.36 6.78 -13.91
C ARG A 24 -5.87 6.71 -13.88
N TYR A 25 -6.39 5.85 -13.01
CA TYR A 25 -7.81 5.73 -12.68
C TYR A 25 -7.92 5.67 -11.16
N ALA A 26 -8.75 6.55 -10.59
CA ALA A 26 -8.94 6.65 -9.16
C ALA A 26 -10.44 6.82 -8.87
N PRO A 27 -11.15 5.73 -8.54
CA PRO A 27 -12.56 5.85 -8.23
C PRO A 27 -12.76 6.60 -6.91
N LEU A 28 -13.80 7.42 -6.86
CA LEU A 28 -14.35 7.87 -5.58
C LEU A 28 -15.21 6.74 -5.03
N TYR A 29 -15.01 6.40 -3.76
CA TYR A 29 -15.74 5.34 -3.08
C TYR A 29 -15.94 5.71 -1.61
N ARG A 30 -16.99 5.17 -0.99
CA ARG A 30 -17.26 5.40 0.42
C ARG A 30 -16.25 4.63 1.25
N GLN A 31 -15.67 5.26 2.27
CA GLN A 31 -14.63 4.67 3.09
C GLN A 31 -14.86 5.00 4.57
N VAL A 32 -14.25 4.22 5.47
CA VAL A 32 -14.28 4.53 6.91
C VAL A 32 -13.42 5.78 7.15
N THR A 33 -14.02 6.82 7.70
CA THR A 33 -13.32 8.07 8.00
C THR A 33 -12.25 7.89 9.07
N LEU A 34 -11.28 8.81 9.16
CA LEU A 34 -10.28 8.78 10.25
C LEU A 34 -10.91 8.84 11.65
N ALA A 35 -12.03 9.56 11.81
CA ALA A 35 -12.78 9.58 13.06
C ALA A 35 -13.41 8.22 13.38
N GLY A 36 -14.03 7.58 12.37
CA GLY A 36 -14.54 6.23 12.47
C GLY A 36 -13.45 5.21 12.81
N LEU A 37 -12.31 5.28 12.11
CA LEU A 37 -11.16 4.43 12.35
C LEU A 37 -10.63 4.60 13.78
N ARG A 38 -10.43 5.82 14.27
CA ARG A 38 -9.98 6.05 15.66
C ARG A 38 -10.92 5.43 16.68
N ARG A 39 -12.23 5.52 16.45
CA ARG A 39 -13.24 4.87 17.30
C ARG A 39 -13.07 3.35 17.28
N LEU A 40 -12.97 2.73 16.10
CA LEU A 40 -12.74 1.29 15.94
C LEU A 40 -11.46 0.83 16.64
N LEU A 41 -10.40 1.63 16.53
CA LEU A 41 -9.10 1.35 17.12
C LEU A 41 -9.06 1.56 18.64
N GLY A 42 -9.92 2.41 19.20
CA GLY A 42 -9.99 2.74 20.62
C GLY A 42 -11.00 1.92 21.43
N SER A 43 -12.08 1.42 20.82
CA SER A 43 -13.21 0.82 21.55
C SER A 43 -13.19 -0.70 21.66
N GLY A 44 -12.03 -1.34 21.84
CA GLY A 44 -11.96 -2.76 22.22
C GLY A 44 -12.60 -3.78 21.24
N GLY A 45 -12.80 -3.42 19.97
CA GLY A 45 -13.35 -4.32 18.95
C GLY A 45 -14.87 -4.17 18.78
N GLY A 46 -15.25 -3.36 17.79
CA GLY A 46 -16.64 -3.17 17.39
C GLY A 46 -16.80 -3.02 15.87
N GLY A 47 -16.69 -4.13 15.14
CA GLY A 47 -17.62 -4.47 14.05
C GLY A 47 -17.44 -3.91 12.63
N ALA A 48 -16.64 -2.88 12.36
CA ALA A 48 -16.46 -2.44 10.97
C ALA A 48 -15.30 -3.17 10.28
N SER A 49 -15.64 -3.99 9.29
CA SER A 49 -14.67 -4.54 8.34
C SER A 49 -14.08 -3.41 7.49
N LEU A 50 -12.77 -3.48 7.21
CA LEU A 50 -12.08 -2.51 6.33
C LEU A 50 -12.11 -2.94 4.86
N ASP A 51 -12.66 -4.11 4.56
CA ASP A 51 -12.57 -4.82 3.28
C ASP A 51 -13.93 -5.22 2.70
N ARG A 52 -15.06 -4.93 3.37
CA ARG A 52 -16.41 -5.39 2.97
C ARG A 52 -17.46 -4.29 3.05
N GLY A 53 -18.65 -4.57 2.51
CA GLY A 53 -19.78 -3.66 2.47
C GLY A 53 -19.62 -2.60 1.38
N LEU A 54 -20.27 -1.45 1.57
CA LEU A 54 -20.36 -0.38 0.56
C LEU A 54 -19.00 0.04 -0.01
N GLN A 55 -17.96 0.09 0.82
CA GLN A 55 -16.61 0.46 0.38
C GLN A 55 -16.00 -0.56 -0.60
N TYR A 56 -16.29 -1.86 -0.43
CA TYR A 56 -15.87 -2.90 -1.36
C TYR A 56 -16.75 -2.88 -2.61
N ASP A 57 -18.07 -2.77 -2.43
CA ASP A 57 -19.02 -2.77 -3.54
C ASP A 57 -18.74 -1.61 -4.50
N ASP A 58 -18.50 -0.40 -3.99
CA ASP A 58 -18.13 0.77 -4.79
C ASP A 58 -16.84 0.53 -5.61
N VAL A 59 -15.82 -0.10 -5.02
CA VAL A 59 -14.55 -0.40 -5.70
C VAL A 59 -14.71 -1.54 -6.71
N ARG A 60 -15.49 -2.58 -6.40
CA ARG A 60 -15.82 -3.66 -7.33
C ARG A 60 -16.58 -3.13 -8.54
N ASP A 61 -17.56 -2.27 -8.33
CA ASP A 61 -18.37 -1.71 -9.41
C ASP A 61 -17.50 -0.78 -10.29
N ALA A 62 -16.62 0.01 -9.69
CA ALA A 62 -15.63 0.80 -10.43
C ALA A 62 -14.62 -0.07 -11.21
N TRP A 63 -14.20 -1.20 -10.64
CA TRP A 63 -13.32 -2.16 -11.29
C TRP A 63 -13.98 -2.77 -12.54
N ASN A 64 -15.24 -3.18 -12.42
CA ASN A 64 -16.01 -3.72 -13.54
C ASN A 64 -16.18 -2.66 -14.65
N TYR A 65 -16.55 -1.43 -14.27
CA TYR A 65 -16.65 -0.32 -15.21
C TYR A 65 -15.31 -0.05 -15.92
N TYR A 66 -14.20 -0.03 -15.17
CA TYR A 66 -12.87 0.14 -15.73
C TYR A 66 -12.54 -0.93 -16.77
N LEU A 67 -12.81 -2.20 -16.47
CA LEU A 67 -12.55 -3.30 -17.39
C LEU A 67 -13.37 -3.19 -18.68
N GLU A 68 -14.65 -2.80 -18.57
CA GLU A 68 -15.59 -2.73 -19.67
C GLU A 68 -15.35 -1.51 -20.57
N HIS A 69 -15.10 -0.34 -20.00
CA HIS A 69 -15.12 0.93 -20.74
C HIS A 69 -13.73 1.55 -20.95
N ASP A 70 -12.82 1.37 -19.99
CA ASP A 70 -11.61 2.19 -19.91
C ASP A 70 -10.32 1.42 -20.25
N ASN A 71 -10.21 0.16 -19.80
CA ASN A 71 -8.98 -0.62 -19.84
C ASN A 71 -8.58 -1.01 -21.27
N LYS A 72 -9.55 -1.31 -22.13
CA LYS A 72 -9.35 -1.72 -23.53
C LYS A 72 -8.31 -2.85 -23.70
N GLY A 73 -8.33 -3.82 -22.78
CA GLY A 73 -7.44 -4.98 -22.82
C GLY A 73 -6.02 -4.76 -22.27
N ARG A 74 -5.68 -3.57 -21.78
CA ARG A 74 -4.35 -3.28 -21.22
C ARG A 74 -4.05 -4.06 -19.94
N GLY A 75 -2.76 -4.23 -19.66
CA GLY A 75 -2.30 -4.65 -18.35
C GLY A 75 -2.55 -3.58 -17.30
N PHE A 76 -2.78 -3.98 -16.05
CA PHE A 76 -3.18 -3.08 -14.96
C PHE A 76 -2.28 -3.22 -13.73
N VAL A 77 -2.16 -2.14 -12.96
CA VAL A 77 -1.51 -2.11 -11.65
C VAL A 77 -2.56 -1.68 -10.62
N LEU A 78 -2.71 -2.46 -9.54
CA LEU A 78 -3.57 -2.09 -8.42
C LEU A 78 -2.75 -1.40 -7.34
N ILE A 79 -3.19 -0.24 -6.86
CA ILE A 79 -2.47 0.54 -5.85
C ILE A 79 -3.44 0.91 -4.74
N GLY A 80 -3.19 0.39 -3.55
CA GLY A 80 -3.96 0.66 -2.35
C GLY A 80 -3.03 1.00 -1.19
N HIS A 81 -3.54 1.72 -0.20
CA HIS A 81 -2.84 1.92 1.06
C HIS A 81 -3.82 1.78 2.22
N SER A 82 -3.38 1.15 3.31
CA SER A 82 -4.19 0.97 4.52
C SER A 82 -5.56 0.36 4.18
N GLN A 83 -6.68 1.04 4.43
CA GLN A 83 -8.02 0.56 4.05
C GLN A 83 -8.13 0.20 2.56
N GLY A 84 -7.56 1.01 1.65
CA GLY A 84 -7.57 0.69 0.22
C GLY A 84 -6.82 -0.62 -0.09
N SER A 85 -5.77 -0.94 0.67
CA SER A 85 -5.05 -2.22 0.53
C SER A 85 -5.89 -3.41 0.97
N PHE A 86 -6.66 -3.26 2.04
CA PHE A 86 -7.60 -4.30 2.49
C PHE A 86 -8.71 -4.55 1.45
N ILE A 87 -9.29 -3.48 0.89
CA ILE A 87 -10.31 -3.58 -0.16
C ILE A 87 -9.73 -4.23 -1.42
N LEU A 88 -8.54 -3.81 -1.88
CA LEU A 88 -7.93 -4.38 -3.07
C LEU A 88 -7.44 -5.81 -2.86
N ALA A 89 -7.04 -6.20 -1.66
CA ALA A 89 -6.75 -7.59 -1.35
C ALA A 89 -8.02 -8.46 -1.51
N GLU A 90 -9.16 -7.99 -0.99
CA GLU A 90 -10.44 -8.68 -1.18
C GLU A 90 -10.87 -8.71 -2.66
N LEU A 91 -10.64 -7.62 -3.41
CA LEU A 91 -10.92 -7.57 -4.85
C LEU A 91 -10.05 -8.58 -5.61
N ILE A 92 -8.75 -8.66 -5.30
CA ILE A 92 -7.86 -9.65 -5.93
C ILE A 92 -8.37 -11.05 -5.63
N ARG A 93 -8.63 -11.37 -4.36
CA ARG A 93 -9.11 -12.69 -3.94
C ARG A 93 -10.41 -13.09 -4.63
N LYS A 94 -11.35 -12.16 -4.77
CA LYS A 94 -12.67 -12.45 -5.33
C LYS A 94 -12.74 -12.37 -6.83
N GLU A 95 -12.00 -11.45 -7.46
CA GLU A 95 -12.20 -11.06 -8.86
C GLU A 95 -11.01 -11.32 -9.79
N ILE A 96 -9.83 -11.66 -9.24
CA ILE A 96 -8.61 -11.75 -10.04
C ILE A 96 -7.92 -13.11 -9.82
N ASP A 97 -7.65 -13.50 -8.58
CA ASP A 97 -6.88 -14.68 -8.22
C ASP A 97 -7.48 -15.98 -8.81
N GLY A 98 -6.73 -16.66 -9.67
CA GLY A 98 -7.15 -17.84 -10.43
C GLY A 98 -8.10 -17.56 -11.61
N LYS A 99 -8.47 -16.30 -11.88
CA LYS A 99 -9.39 -15.93 -12.97
C LYS A 99 -8.64 -15.48 -14.23
N PRO A 100 -9.26 -15.55 -15.43
CA PRO A 100 -8.61 -15.15 -16.69
C PRO A 100 -8.01 -13.74 -16.68
N VAL A 101 -8.63 -12.79 -15.95
CA VAL A 101 -8.14 -11.41 -15.85
C VAL A 101 -6.78 -11.30 -15.14
N GLN A 102 -6.38 -12.27 -14.31
CA GLN A 102 -5.07 -12.31 -13.65
C GLN A 102 -3.91 -12.20 -14.64
N SER A 103 -4.06 -12.79 -15.82
CA SER A 103 -3.04 -12.73 -16.89
C SER A 103 -2.67 -11.31 -17.32
N ARG A 104 -3.52 -10.32 -17.02
CA ARG A 104 -3.29 -8.90 -17.31
C ARG A 104 -2.80 -8.10 -16.11
N MET A 105 -2.66 -8.72 -14.93
CA MET A 105 -2.15 -8.02 -13.77
C MET A 105 -0.64 -7.83 -13.91
N VAL A 106 -0.18 -6.58 -13.95
CA VAL A 106 1.25 -6.26 -13.92
C VAL A 106 1.75 -6.39 -12.50
N SER A 107 1.12 -5.72 -11.53
CA SER A 107 1.41 -5.89 -10.11
C SER A 107 0.29 -5.33 -9.24
N ALA A 108 0.31 -5.69 -7.95
CA ALA A 108 -0.46 -5.01 -6.92
C ALA A 108 0.49 -4.42 -5.87
N ILE A 109 0.28 -3.17 -5.46
CA ILE A 109 1.06 -2.46 -4.45
C ILE A 109 0.11 -2.15 -3.29
N LEU A 110 0.21 -2.95 -2.22
CA LEU A 110 -0.74 -2.99 -1.10
C LEU A 110 -0.05 -2.74 0.27
N PRO A 111 0.67 -1.61 0.48
CA PRO A 111 1.22 -1.27 1.78
C PRO A 111 0.15 -0.97 2.84
N GLY A 112 0.50 -1.17 4.11
CA GLY A 112 -0.38 -0.83 5.24
C GLY A 112 -1.56 -1.78 5.47
N ALA A 113 -1.69 -2.84 4.66
CA ALA A 113 -2.42 -4.05 5.03
C ALA A 113 -1.42 -5.17 5.35
N THR A 114 -1.83 -6.15 6.14
CA THR A 114 -1.02 -7.35 6.41
C THR A 114 -1.59 -8.52 5.62
N LEU A 115 -0.88 -8.97 4.57
CA LEU A 115 -1.23 -10.19 3.87
C LEU A 115 -0.56 -11.39 4.55
N ALA A 116 -1.32 -12.45 4.80
CA ALA A 116 -0.78 -13.69 5.37
C ALA A 116 -0.32 -14.62 4.25
N VAL A 117 0.85 -15.23 4.41
CA VAL A 117 1.35 -16.32 3.55
C VAL A 117 1.89 -17.46 4.43
N PRO A 118 1.84 -18.72 3.98
CA PRO A 118 2.55 -19.79 4.67
C PRO A 118 4.05 -19.45 4.73
N ARG A 119 4.71 -19.79 5.83
CA ARG A 119 6.13 -19.47 6.03
C ARG A 119 6.99 -20.03 4.88
N GLY A 120 7.81 -19.17 4.28
CA GLY A 120 8.68 -19.53 3.15
C GLY A 120 7.94 -19.79 1.83
N LYS A 121 6.69 -19.33 1.71
CA LYS A 121 5.88 -19.43 0.48
C LYS A 121 5.38 -18.06 0.06
N ASP A 122 5.00 -17.96 -1.21
CA ASP A 122 4.48 -16.73 -1.82
C ASP A 122 2.97 -16.76 -2.07
N VAL A 123 2.37 -17.95 -2.00
CA VAL A 123 0.94 -18.23 -2.23
C VAL A 123 0.43 -19.25 -1.20
N GLY A 124 -0.87 -19.46 -1.17
CA GLY A 124 -1.55 -20.40 -0.25
C GLY A 124 -2.05 -19.74 1.04
N GLY A 125 -2.04 -18.40 1.10
CA GLY A 125 -2.56 -17.62 2.21
C GLY A 125 -3.61 -16.61 1.73
N ALA A 126 -3.25 -15.33 1.74
CA ALA A 126 -4.10 -14.24 1.24
C ALA A 126 -4.57 -14.49 -0.20
N PHE A 127 -3.68 -15.03 -1.04
CA PHE A 127 -3.96 -15.43 -2.41
C PHE A 127 -3.48 -16.87 -2.65
N GLN A 128 -4.17 -17.58 -3.53
CA GLN A 128 -3.86 -18.94 -3.93
C GLN A 128 -2.98 -19.00 -5.18
N HIS A 129 -3.05 -18.00 -6.07
CA HIS A 129 -2.31 -18.00 -7.34
C HIS A 129 -1.49 -16.73 -7.59
N VAL A 130 -1.76 -15.61 -6.91
CA VAL A 130 -0.97 -14.37 -7.00
C VAL A 130 0.20 -14.41 -6.00
N PRO A 131 1.47 -14.56 -6.45
CA PRO A 131 2.63 -14.62 -5.57
C PRO A 131 3.11 -13.23 -5.10
N LEU A 132 3.95 -13.21 -4.06
CA LEU A 132 4.79 -12.05 -3.73
C LEU A 132 5.77 -11.74 -4.87
N CYS A 133 6.15 -10.46 -5.01
CA CYS A 133 7.15 -10.04 -5.99
C CYS A 133 8.58 -10.29 -5.49
N HIS A 134 9.43 -10.82 -6.38
CA HIS A 134 10.85 -11.14 -6.15
C HIS A 134 11.81 -10.45 -7.12
N SER A 135 11.32 -9.80 -8.17
CA SER A 135 12.17 -9.02 -9.09
C SER A 135 11.42 -7.88 -9.76
N ALA A 136 12.16 -6.89 -10.26
CA ALA A 136 11.59 -5.71 -10.92
C ALA A 136 10.94 -6.03 -12.29
N SER A 137 11.30 -7.15 -12.92
CA SER A 137 10.72 -7.60 -14.19
C SER A 137 9.57 -8.59 -14.01
N GLN A 138 9.33 -9.08 -12.80
CA GLN A 138 8.22 -10.00 -12.52
C GLN A 138 6.88 -9.27 -12.64
N THR A 139 5.95 -9.89 -13.36
CA THR A 139 4.56 -9.44 -13.45
C THR A 139 3.62 -10.42 -12.75
N GLY A 140 2.40 -9.99 -12.45
CA GLY A 140 1.37 -10.84 -11.83
C GLY A 140 1.60 -11.09 -10.35
N CYS A 141 2.36 -10.23 -9.67
CA CYS A 141 2.75 -10.39 -8.27
C CYS A 141 2.31 -9.22 -7.39
N VAL A 142 2.39 -9.40 -6.06
CA VAL A 142 2.04 -8.38 -5.06
C VAL A 142 3.27 -7.88 -4.30
N ILE A 143 3.33 -6.56 -4.10
CA ILE A 143 4.23 -5.85 -3.20
C ILE A 143 3.39 -5.42 -2.00
N THR A 144 3.75 -5.88 -0.80
CA THR A 144 3.06 -5.50 0.43
C THR A 144 4.06 -5.36 1.56
N TYR A 145 3.78 -4.45 2.49
CA TYR A 145 4.60 -4.24 3.68
C TYR A 145 3.87 -3.35 4.69
N ALA A 146 4.23 -3.51 5.95
CA ALA A 146 4.01 -2.52 7.00
C ALA A 146 5.33 -1.88 7.36
N SER A 147 5.43 -0.55 7.29
CA SER A 147 6.68 0.17 7.52
C SER A 147 6.84 0.62 8.97
N PHE A 148 8.01 0.38 9.57
CA PHE A 148 8.42 0.89 10.89
C PHE A 148 9.77 1.57 10.77
N ARG A 149 10.03 2.54 11.65
CA ARG A 149 11.35 3.17 11.73
C ARG A 149 12.34 2.16 12.31
N SER A 150 13.56 2.12 11.78
CA SER A 150 14.69 1.38 12.34
C SER A 150 14.94 1.65 13.84
N THR A 151 14.62 2.86 14.30
CA THR A 151 14.76 3.27 15.71
C THR A 151 13.53 3.00 16.58
N LEU A 152 12.40 2.61 15.98
CA LEU A 152 11.14 2.31 16.67
C LEU A 152 10.50 1.06 16.05
N PRO A 153 11.07 -0.13 16.29
CA PRO A 153 10.53 -1.39 15.79
C PRO A 153 9.15 -1.69 16.39
N PRO A 154 8.36 -2.58 15.77
CA PRO A 154 7.00 -2.88 16.20
C PRO A 154 6.95 -3.41 17.65
N PRO A 155 6.17 -2.78 18.54
CA PRO A 155 5.96 -3.26 19.91
C PRO A 155 5.01 -4.46 19.96
N ALA A 156 4.90 -5.12 21.12
CA ALA A 156 4.04 -6.29 21.31
C ALA A 156 2.56 -6.07 20.97
N ASN A 157 2.04 -4.85 21.19
CA ASN A 157 0.68 -4.45 20.86
C ASN A 157 0.52 -3.92 19.41
N THR A 158 1.52 -4.10 18.55
CA THR A 158 1.40 -3.77 17.12
C THR A 158 0.21 -4.47 16.48
N ARG A 159 -0.46 -3.76 15.58
CA ARG A 159 -1.55 -4.29 14.74
C ARG A 159 -1.08 -4.66 13.32
N PHE A 160 0.11 -4.19 12.94
CA PHE A 160 0.63 -4.34 11.58
C PHE A 160 1.81 -5.31 11.56
N GLY A 161 1.98 -6.00 10.42
CA GLY A 161 3.03 -7.00 10.27
C GLY A 161 2.79 -8.28 11.09
N LYS A 162 1.58 -8.45 11.61
CA LYS A 162 1.17 -9.58 12.45
C LYS A 162 0.02 -10.34 11.80
N VAL A 163 0.12 -11.66 11.79
CA VAL A 163 -0.93 -12.57 11.31
C VAL A 163 -1.24 -13.63 12.35
N THR A 164 -2.45 -14.19 12.28
CA THR A 164 -2.87 -15.35 13.07
C THR A 164 -2.72 -16.63 12.24
N GLY A 165 -2.62 -17.78 12.91
CA GLY A 165 -2.50 -19.09 12.27
C GLY A 165 -1.13 -19.73 12.46
N GLN A 166 -1.13 -21.04 12.73
CA GLN A 166 0.10 -21.82 12.83
C GLN A 166 0.79 -21.86 11.46
N ASN A 167 2.12 -21.72 11.45
CA ASN A 167 2.94 -21.72 10.23
C ASN A 167 2.64 -20.61 9.20
N MET A 168 1.97 -19.53 9.61
CA MET A 168 1.76 -18.34 8.78
C MET A 168 2.77 -17.24 9.12
N ALA A 169 3.06 -16.38 8.15
CA ALA A 169 3.86 -15.18 8.30
C ALA A 169 3.16 -13.99 7.62
N ALA A 170 3.39 -12.78 8.15
CA ALA A 170 3.03 -11.57 7.44
C ALA A 170 3.98 -11.41 6.24
N ALA A 171 3.43 -11.23 5.05
CA ALA A 171 4.22 -10.94 3.87
C ALA A 171 4.91 -9.58 4.01
N CYS A 172 6.16 -9.53 3.59
CA CYS A 172 6.92 -8.30 3.41
C CYS A 172 7.71 -8.40 2.11
N THR A 173 7.55 -7.39 1.27
CA THR A 173 8.26 -7.23 0.02
C THR A 173 8.97 -5.89 0.05
N ASN A 174 10.31 -5.88 -0.04
CA ASN A 174 11.07 -4.64 -0.06
C ASN A 174 10.99 -4.00 -1.45
N PRO A 175 10.30 -2.86 -1.63
CA PRO A 175 10.18 -2.24 -2.95
C PRO A 175 11.51 -1.72 -3.51
N ALA A 176 12.52 -1.49 -2.66
CA ALA A 176 13.85 -1.07 -3.09
C ALA A 176 14.76 -2.24 -3.51
N ALA A 177 14.46 -3.46 -3.04
CA ALA A 177 15.24 -4.65 -3.33
C ALA A 177 14.33 -5.88 -3.36
N LEU A 178 13.57 -6.04 -4.45
CA LEU A 178 12.59 -7.13 -4.58
C LEU A 178 13.20 -8.52 -4.45
N GLY A 179 14.48 -8.69 -4.84
CA GLY A 179 15.22 -9.95 -4.66
C GLY A 179 15.67 -10.24 -3.22
N GLY A 180 15.32 -9.36 -2.27
CA GLY A 180 15.73 -9.45 -0.88
C GLY A 180 16.93 -8.55 -0.53
N GLY A 181 17.15 -8.38 0.77
CA GLY A 181 18.21 -7.54 1.32
C GLY A 181 17.82 -6.08 1.54
N ILE A 182 18.84 -5.27 1.79
CA ILE A 182 18.74 -3.81 1.97
C ILE A 182 18.75 -3.15 0.60
N GLY A 183 17.90 -2.13 0.39
CA GLY A 183 17.90 -1.32 -0.82
C GLY A 183 17.69 0.16 -0.52
N ASP A 184 18.29 1.02 -1.33
CA ASP A 184 18.10 2.47 -1.26
C ASP A 184 16.71 2.86 -1.76
N LEU A 185 15.96 3.61 -0.95
CA LEU A 185 14.68 4.16 -1.35
C LEU A 185 14.88 5.42 -2.18
N HIS A 186 14.22 5.46 -3.34
CA HIS A 186 14.10 6.68 -4.14
C HIS A 186 12.96 7.54 -3.59
N ALA A 187 13.15 8.09 -2.40
CA ALA A 187 12.12 8.81 -1.67
C ALA A 187 11.88 10.22 -2.23
N TYR A 188 10.60 10.59 -2.26
CA TYR A 188 10.14 11.93 -2.57
C TYR A 188 9.25 12.41 -1.44
N LEU A 189 9.66 13.51 -0.79
CA LEU A 189 8.99 14.06 0.38
C LEU A 189 8.39 15.43 0.05
N SER A 190 7.26 15.77 0.68
CA SER A 190 6.59 17.05 0.40
C SER A 190 7.48 18.20 0.82
N THR A 191 7.70 19.17 -0.07
CA THR A 191 8.57 20.32 0.20
C THR A 191 8.12 21.12 1.43
N ASP A 192 6.81 21.22 1.64
CA ASP A 192 6.16 21.93 2.74
C ASP A 192 5.85 21.04 3.97
N GLY A 193 6.29 19.77 3.96
CA GLY A 193 6.09 18.81 5.05
C GLY A 193 4.66 18.30 5.22
N ARG A 194 3.71 18.76 4.40
CA ARG A 194 2.34 18.24 4.44
C ARG A 194 2.32 16.77 4.06
N THR A 195 1.66 15.96 4.87
CA THR A 195 1.39 14.55 4.62
C THR A 195 -0.12 14.30 4.59
N ILE A 196 -0.54 13.03 4.50
CA ILE A 196 -1.96 12.67 4.56
C ILE A 196 -2.57 12.95 5.94
N THR A 197 -1.76 12.88 7.01
CA THR A 197 -2.23 12.92 8.39
C THR A 197 -1.65 14.07 9.23
N GLY A 198 -0.75 14.87 8.67
CA GLY A 198 -0.08 15.94 9.40
C GLY A 198 0.35 17.10 8.50
N THR A 199 0.49 18.26 9.10
CA THR A 199 0.87 19.52 8.44
C THR A 199 2.11 20.15 9.07
N THR A 200 2.89 19.36 9.81
CA THR A 200 4.11 19.84 10.48
C THR A 200 5.14 20.25 9.42
N PRO A 201 5.62 21.51 9.43
CA PRO A 201 6.66 21.94 8.51
C PRO A 201 7.94 21.10 8.67
N PRO A 202 8.68 20.84 7.59
CA PRO A 202 9.94 20.12 7.67
C PRO A 202 11.02 21.06 8.23
N LYS A 203 12.11 20.47 8.71
CA LYS A 203 13.36 21.22 8.88
C LYS A 203 13.88 21.68 7.51
N PRO A 204 14.74 22.71 7.44
CA PRO A 204 15.36 23.11 6.18
C PRO A 204 15.99 21.92 5.46
N TRP A 205 15.69 21.77 4.17
CA TRP A 205 16.17 20.66 3.33
C TRP A 205 17.67 20.73 3.04
N VAL A 206 18.23 21.94 3.06
CA VAL A 206 19.66 22.21 2.82
C VAL A 206 20.15 23.28 3.80
N VAL A 207 21.45 23.30 4.07
CA VAL A 207 22.11 24.31 4.91
C VAL A 207 23.25 24.94 4.08
N PRO A 208 23.22 26.27 3.83
CA PRO A 208 22.19 27.24 4.21
C PRO A 208 20.85 26.97 3.49
N GLU A 209 19.74 27.39 4.10
CA GLU A 209 18.40 27.22 3.53
C GLU A 209 18.28 27.91 2.16
N ARG A 210 17.64 27.22 1.20
CA ARG A 210 17.41 27.74 -0.15
C ARG A 210 15.95 27.53 -0.56
N PRO A 211 15.35 28.44 -1.35
CA PRO A 211 14.02 28.23 -1.91
C PRO A 211 13.94 26.97 -2.77
N ILE A 212 12.88 26.19 -2.59
CA ILE A 212 12.57 25.02 -3.40
C ILE A 212 11.26 25.27 -4.14
N ASN A 213 11.33 25.36 -5.46
CA ASN A 213 10.21 25.72 -6.32
C ASN A 213 9.41 24.50 -6.83
N THR A 214 9.79 23.29 -6.41
CA THR A 214 9.06 22.05 -6.70
C THR A 214 8.18 21.64 -5.52
N PRO A 215 7.04 20.96 -5.77
CA PRO A 215 6.18 20.47 -4.70
C PRO A 215 6.77 19.28 -3.92
N TRP A 216 7.86 18.69 -4.40
CA TRP A 216 8.54 17.54 -3.82
C TRP A 216 10.05 17.73 -3.81
N VAL A 217 10.70 17.14 -2.81
CA VAL A 217 12.15 17.02 -2.70
C VAL A 217 12.53 15.55 -2.87
N SER A 218 13.47 15.26 -3.76
CA SER A 218 14.08 13.93 -3.84
C SER A 218 15.24 13.85 -2.87
N VAL A 219 15.32 12.76 -2.11
CA VAL A 219 16.32 12.56 -1.06
C VAL A 219 17.08 11.23 -1.25
N PRO A 220 17.81 11.08 -2.36
CA PRO A 220 18.56 9.85 -2.64
C PRO A 220 19.60 9.59 -1.55
N GLY A 221 19.73 8.33 -1.13
CA GLY A 221 20.66 7.92 -0.06
C GLY A 221 20.24 8.32 1.35
N LEU A 222 19.10 9.00 1.53
CA LEU A 222 18.61 9.37 2.87
C LEU A 222 17.95 8.19 3.59
N LEU A 223 17.24 7.34 2.85
CA LEU A 223 16.46 6.24 3.40
C LEU A 223 16.85 4.93 2.70
N THR A 224 17.13 3.91 3.49
CA THR A 224 17.20 2.53 3.04
C THR A 224 15.97 1.79 3.54
N ALA A 225 15.70 0.61 2.98
CA ALA A 225 14.70 -0.28 3.52
C ALA A 225 15.14 -1.73 3.46
N GLN A 226 14.65 -2.54 4.41
CA GLN A 226 14.78 -3.99 4.39
C GLN A 226 13.57 -4.64 5.04
N CYS A 227 13.19 -5.82 4.54
CA CYS A 227 12.23 -6.66 5.24
C CYS A 227 12.93 -7.40 6.38
N THR A 228 12.38 -7.28 7.60
CA THR A 228 12.91 -7.89 8.81
C THR A 228 11.77 -8.36 9.71
N SER A 229 12.12 -9.02 10.83
CA SER A 229 11.16 -9.50 11.81
C SER A 229 11.70 -9.40 13.22
N ASN A 230 10.79 -9.21 14.19
CA ASN A 230 11.04 -9.45 15.61
C ASN A 230 9.97 -10.40 16.16
N ASP A 231 9.94 -10.62 17.48
CA ASP A 231 8.96 -11.50 18.14
C ASP A 231 7.50 -11.10 17.91
N ASN A 232 7.25 -9.85 17.48
CA ASN A 232 5.91 -9.27 17.38
C ASN A 232 5.37 -9.21 15.95
N ALA A 233 6.24 -9.04 14.96
CA ALA A 233 5.83 -8.79 13.57
C ALA A 233 6.96 -9.03 12.54
N THR A 234 6.54 -9.23 11.28
CA THR A 234 7.37 -9.08 10.08
C THR A 234 7.00 -7.78 9.38
N TYR A 235 8.00 -6.96 9.02
CA TYR A 235 7.78 -5.57 8.61
C TYR A 235 8.91 -5.05 7.71
N LEU A 236 8.66 -3.93 7.05
CA LEU A 236 9.67 -3.15 6.34
C LEU A 236 10.28 -2.15 7.32
N GLU A 237 11.54 -2.36 7.66
CA GLU A 237 12.33 -1.39 8.39
C GLU A 237 12.79 -0.28 7.44
N VAL A 238 12.65 0.98 7.86
CA VAL A 238 13.03 2.20 7.12
C VAL A 238 13.81 3.15 8.03
#